data_AF-A0A943HH94-F1
#
_entry.id   AF-A0A943HH94-F1
#
_cell.length_a   1.000
_cell.length_b   1.000
_cell.length_c   1.000
_cell.angle_alpha   90.00
_cell.angle_beta   90.00
_cell.angle_gamma   90.00
#
_symmetry.space_group_name_H-M   'P 1'
#
loop_
_entity.id
_entity.type
_entity.pdbx_description
1 polymer ?
#
loop_
_entity_poly.entity_id
_entity_poly.type
_entity_poly.pdbx_seq_one_letter_code
_entity_poly.pdbx_strand_id
1 'polypeptide(L)'
;MTQEEKLTALKAIVGSSDPDEVLSTYLTLAGRKVLAKAYPYQNDATEVPAQYAYLQVEIAAYMLNKRGAEGQTSHSENGVSRSYENGDVPSSMLKAVVPYCGVI
;
A
#
# COMPACT_ATOMS: atom_id res chain seq x y z
N MET A 1 -2.52 -13.77 8.03
CA MET A 1 -3.11 -13.72 6.69
C MET A 1 -2.11 -14.27 5.70
N THR A 2 -2.45 -15.38 5.05
CA THR A 2 -1.66 -15.99 3.99
C THR A 2 -1.69 -15.13 2.73
N GLN A 3 -0.81 -15.44 1.76
CA GLN A 3 -0.79 -14.73 0.47
C GLN A 3 -2.11 -14.89 -0.30
N GLU A 4 -2.73 -16.08 -0.24
CA GLU A 4 -4.00 -16.38 -0.90
C GLU A 4 -5.16 -15.60 -0.28
N GLU A 5 -5.18 -15.46 1.06
CA GLU A 5 -6.16 -14.62 1.76
C GLU A 5 -6.01 -13.14 1.37
N LYS A 6 -4.77 -12.65 1.27
CA LYS A 6 -4.48 -11.26 0.84
C LYS A 6 -4.93 -11.02 -0.59
N LEU A 7 -4.68 -11.96 -1.49
CA LEU A 7 -5.10 -11.89 -2.89
C LEU A 7 -6.62 -11.89 -3.01
N THR A 8 -7.30 -12.77 -2.27
CA THR A 8 -8.77 -12.85 -2.24
C THR A 8 -9.39 -11.56 -1.71
N ALA A 9 -8.85 -11.02 -0.62
CA ALA A 9 -9.30 -9.74 -0.06
C ALA A 9 -9.08 -8.58 -1.04
N LEU A 10 -7.92 -8.52 -1.69
CA LEU A 10 -7.63 -7.49 -2.68
C LEU A 10 -8.61 -7.51 -3.85
N LYS A 11 -8.88 -8.70 -4.42
CA LYS A 11 -9.88 -8.88 -5.48
C LYS A 11 -11.27 -8.41 -5.08
N ALA A 12 -11.66 -8.65 -3.82
CA ALA A 12 -12.96 -8.20 -3.32
C ALA A 12 -13.05 -6.65 -3.23
N ILE A 13 -11.92 -5.96 -3.04
CA ILE A 13 -11.87 -4.50 -2.90
C ILE A 13 -11.79 -3.80 -4.26
N VAL A 14 -10.89 -4.24 -5.15
CA VAL A 14 -10.66 -3.56 -6.44
C VAL A 14 -11.49 -4.12 -7.60
N GLY A 15 -12.17 -5.25 -7.37
CA GLY A 15 -12.84 -6.02 -8.42
C GLY A 15 -11.92 -7.08 -9.05
N SER A 16 -12.50 -7.95 -9.86
CA SER A 16 -11.81 -9.10 -10.46
C SER A 16 -11.34 -8.85 -11.91
N SER A 17 -11.03 -7.61 -12.25
CA SER A 17 -10.67 -7.22 -13.63
C SER A 17 -9.19 -7.41 -13.94
N ASP A 18 -8.31 -7.18 -12.97
CA ASP A 18 -6.86 -7.38 -13.14
C ASP A 18 -6.46 -8.83 -12.86
N PRO A 19 -5.45 -9.35 -13.58
CA PRO A 19 -4.94 -10.71 -13.36
C PRO A 19 -4.21 -10.84 -12.02
N ASP A 20 -4.22 -12.04 -11.46
CA ASP A 20 -3.62 -12.37 -10.15
C ASP A 20 -2.13 -12.00 -10.04
N GLU A 21 -1.38 -12.10 -11.15
CA GLU A 21 0.02 -11.68 -11.21
C GLU A 21 0.20 -10.18 -10.94
N VAL A 22 -0.70 -9.35 -11.48
CA VAL A 22 -0.67 -7.90 -11.25
C VAL A 22 -1.03 -7.61 -9.79
N LEU A 23 -2.11 -8.21 -9.29
CA LEU A 23 -2.56 -8.03 -7.91
C LEU A 23 -1.49 -8.47 -6.89
N SER A 24 -0.85 -9.60 -7.12
CA SER A 24 0.25 -10.11 -6.27
C SER A 24 1.50 -9.24 -6.34
N THR A 25 1.78 -8.62 -7.49
CA THR A 25 2.85 -7.62 -7.62
C THR A 25 2.56 -6.39 -6.76
N TYR A 26 1.33 -5.87 -6.78
CA TYR A 26 0.95 -4.74 -5.91
C TYR A 26 0.99 -5.09 -4.43
N LEU A 27 0.57 -6.31 -4.03
CA LEU A 27 0.74 -6.79 -2.65
C LEU A 27 2.21 -6.83 -2.24
N THR A 28 3.09 -7.29 -3.12
CA THR A 28 4.54 -7.32 -2.88
C THR A 28 5.09 -5.90 -2.66
N LEU A 29 4.74 -4.96 -3.54
CA LEU A 29 5.17 -3.56 -3.44
C LEU A 29 4.64 -2.89 -2.17
N ALA A 30 3.36 -3.09 -1.85
CA ALA A 30 2.75 -2.59 -0.62
C ALA A 30 3.46 -3.16 0.62
N GLY A 31 3.77 -4.46 0.60
CA GLY A 31 4.48 -5.13 1.69
C GLY A 31 5.86 -4.54 1.94
N ARG A 32 6.63 -4.27 0.87
CA ARG A 32 7.95 -3.62 0.98
C ARG A 32 7.87 -2.24 1.62
N LYS A 33 6.82 -1.46 1.32
CA LYS A 33 6.61 -0.12 1.91
C LYS A 33 6.27 -0.20 3.40
N VAL A 34 5.43 -1.17 3.79
CA VAL A 34 5.13 -1.44 5.21
C VAL A 34 6.39 -1.88 5.94
N LEU A 35 7.17 -2.80 5.36
CA LEU A 35 8.43 -3.28 5.93
C LEU A 35 9.46 -2.16 6.10
N ALA A 36 9.67 -1.33 5.08
CA ALA A 36 10.60 -0.20 5.16
C ALA A 36 10.22 0.79 6.29
N LYS A 37 8.91 0.93 6.58
CA LYS A 37 8.42 1.76 7.68
C LYS A 37 8.53 1.07 9.04
N ALA A 38 8.20 -0.23 9.10
CA ALA A 38 8.24 -1.03 10.33
C ALA A 38 9.68 -1.33 10.77
N TYR A 39 10.61 -1.47 9.83
CA TYR A 39 11.97 -1.93 10.06
C TYR A 39 12.99 -1.01 9.36
N PRO A 40 13.06 0.28 9.74
CA PRO A 40 13.87 1.27 9.02
C PRO A 40 15.38 0.97 9.00
N TYR A 41 15.86 0.11 9.92
CA TYR A 41 17.27 -0.24 10.07
C TYR A 41 17.56 -1.75 9.85
N GLN A 42 16.55 -2.55 9.51
CA GLN A 42 16.68 -3.99 9.26
C GLN A 42 16.25 -4.30 7.83
N ASN A 43 17.20 -4.78 7.02
CA ASN A 43 16.97 -5.07 5.58
C ASN A 43 16.67 -6.56 5.31
N ASP A 44 16.74 -7.37 6.35
CA ASP A 44 16.52 -8.81 6.37
C ASP A 44 15.05 -9.20 6.62
N ALA A 45 14.22 -8.25 7.05
CA ALA A 45 12.78 -8.47 7.22
C ALA A 45 12.10 -8.68 5.86
N THR A 46 11.62 -9.89 5.62
CA THR A 46 10.94 -10.28 4.36
C THR A 46 9.43 -10.41 4.49
N GLU A 47 8.91 -10.57 5.71
CA GLU A 47 7.50 -10.82 5.97
C GLU A 47 6.82 -9.69 6.74
N VAL A 48 5.70 -9.21 6.19
CA VAL A 48 4.88 -8.16 6.82
C VAL A 48 4.27 -8.70 8.12
N PRO A 49 4.46 -8.03 9.27
CA PRO A 49 3.84 -8.42 10.53
C PRO A 49 2.32 -8.60 10.42
N ALA A 50 1.78 -9.61 11.10
CA ALA A 50 0.36 -9.96 11.01
C ALA A 50 -0.59 -8.78 11.31
N GLN A 51 -0.21 -7.89 12.24
CA GLN A 51 -0.96 -6.68 12.58
C GLN A 51 -1.12 -5.69 11.41
N TYR A 52 -0.24 -5.75 10.40
CA TYR A 52 -0.27 -4.88 9.21
C TYR A 52 -0.75 -5.63 7.95
N ALA A 53 -1.27 -6.85 8.08
CA ALA A 53 -1.69 -7.63 6.92
C ALA A 53 -2.84 -6.99 6.12
N TYR A 54 -3.83 -6.41 6.81
CA TYR A 54 -4.92 -5.66 6.15
C TYR A 54 -4.42 -4.33 5.59
N LEU A 55 -3.53 -3.63 6.30
CA LEU A 55 -2.91 -2.41 5.80
C LEU A 55 -2.16 -2.64 4.49
N GLN A 56 -1.47 -3.79 4.35
CA GLN A 56 -0.84 -4.17 3.09
C GLN A 56 -1.85 -4.29 1.93
N VAL A 57 -3.03 -4.86 2.20
CA VAL A 57 -4.10 -4.98 1.19
C VAL A 57 -4.67 -3.61 0.83
N GLU A 58 -4.93 -2.75 1.81
CA GLU A 58 -5.43 -1.39 1.59
C GLU A 58 -4.47 -0.54 0.76
N ILE A 59 -3.17 -0.61 1.07
CA ILE A 59 -2.13 0.08 0.31
C ILE A 59 -2.06 -0.46 -1.12
N ALA A 60 -2.15 -1.78 -1.31
CA ALA A 60 -2.16 -2.38 -2.65
C ALA A 60 -3.38 -1.91 -3.46
N ALA A 61 -4.57 -1.90 -2.85
CA ALA A 61 -5.79 -1.40 -3.48
C ALA A 61 -5.69 0.09 -3.85
N TYR A 62 -5.10 0.91 -2.98
CA TYR A 62 -4.85 2.32 -3.27
C TYR A 62 -3.93 2.49 -4.47
N MET A 63 -2.81 1.76 -4.52
CA MET A 63 -1.85 1.84 -5.62
C MET A 63 -2.50 1.43 -6.96
N LEU A 64 -3.32 0.37 -6.95
CA LEU A 64 -4.10 -0.05 -8.11
C LEU A 64 -5.07 1.04 -8.58
N ASN A 65 -5.83 1.63 -7.67
CA ASN A 65 -6.80 2.69 -8.00
C ASN A 65 -6.15 3.99 -8.50
N LYS A 66 -4.89 4.24 -8.15
CA LYS A 66 -4.12 5.40 -8.61
C LYS A 66 -3.40 5.17 -9.94
N ARG A 67 -3.38 3.94 -10.45
CA ARG A 67 -2.77 3.60 -11.75
C ARG A 67 -3.36 4.48 -12.85
N GLY A 68 -2.50 5.24 -13.54
CA GLY A 68 -2.91 6.17 -14.60
C GLY A 68 -3.23 7.60 -14.15
N ALA A 69 -3.22 7.89 -12.85
CA ALA A 69 -3.29 9.24 -12.27
C ALA A 69 -2.06 9.54 -11.37
N GLU A 70 -0.97 8.83 -11.64
CA GLU A 70 0.32 8.96 -10.97
C GLU A 70 0.91 10.35 -11.30
N GLY A 71 1.20 11.16 -10.29
CA GLY A 71 1.75 12.51 -10.47
C GLY A 71 0.74 13.66 -10.54
N GLN A 72 -0.57 13.39 -10.55
CA GLN A 72 -1.57 14.45 -10.37
C GLN A 72 -1.75 14.74 -8.87
N THR A 73 -1.09 15.79 -8.36
CA THR A 73 -1.15 16.23 -6.96
C THR A 73 -2.31 17.16 -6.67
N SER A 74 -2.86 17.80 -7.70
CA SER A 74 -4.00 18.71 -7.59
C SER A 74 -4.79 18.74 -8.89
N HIS A 75 -6.11 18.76 -8.77
CA HIS A 75 -7.03 19.01 -9.88
C HIS A 75 -8.08 20.03 -9.43
N SER A 76 -8.29 21.06 -10.24
CA SER A 76 -9.32 22.08 -10.02
C SER A 76 -10.17 22.18 -11.27
N GLU A 77 -11.47 21.95 -11.13
CA GLU A 77 -12.45 22.12 -12.21
C GLU A 77 -13.72 22.75 -11.64
N ASN A 78 -14.19 23.81 -12.29
CA ASN A 78 -15.47 24.49 -12.01
C ASN A 78 -15.73 24.81 -10.51
N GLY A 79 -14.69 25.23 -9.77
CA GLY A 79 -14.79 25.59 -8.34
C GLY A 79 -14.64 24.44 -7.34
N VAL A 80 -14.50 23.19 -7.80
CA VAL A 80 -14.19 22.04 -6.95
C VAL A 80 -12.68 21.79 -6.98
N SER A 81 -12.04 21.85 -5.80
CA SER A 81 -10.60 21.61 -5.65
C SER A 81 -10.37 20.27 -4.95
N ARG A 82 -9.62 19.37 -5.58
CA ARG A 82 -9.19 18.10 -4.98
C ARG A 82 -7.67 18.10 -4.87
N SER A 83 -7.17 18.02 -3.64
CA SER A 83 -5.74 17.85 -3.35
C SER A 83 -5.48 16.38 -3.01
N TYR A 84 -4.49 15.78 -3.67
CA TYR A 84 -4.04 14.43 -3.39
C TYR A 84 -2.67 14.49 -2.71
N GLU A 85 -2.44 13.64 -1.71
CA GLU A 85 -1.09 13.45 -1.16
C GLU A 85 -0.16 12.87 -2.26
N ASN A 86 1.15 13.16 -2.16
CA ASN A 86 2.18 12.88 -3.18
C ASN A 86 2.07 11.48 -3.83
N GLY A 87 2.47 11.37 -5.10
CA GLY A 87 2.13 10.31 -6.06
C GLY A 87 2.57 8.87 -5.79
N ASP A 88 2.93 8.53 -4.56
CA ASP A 88 3.20 7.17 -4.08
C ASP A 88 2.13 6.79 -3.04
N VAL A 89 2.47 6.02 -1.99
CA VAL A 89 1.53 5.68 -0.91
C VAL A 89 1.41 6.87 0.06
N PRO A 90 0.18 7.29 0.42
CA PRO A 90 -0.04 8.41 1.33
C PRO A 90 0.68 8.18 2.66
N SER A 91 1.38 9.21 3.15
CA SER A 91 2.05 9.15 4.45
C SER A 91 1.05 8.88 5.57
N SER A 92 -0.19 9.35 5.39
CA SER A 92 -1.33 9.07 6.27
C SER A 92 -1.62 7.58 6.45
N MET A 93 -1.50 6.75 5.41
CA MET A 93 -1.69 5.28 5.52
C MET A 93 -0.56 4.62 6.30
N LEU A 94 0.68 5.09 6.12
CA LEU A 94 1.85 4.55 6.82
C LEU A 94 1.95 5.00 8.28
N LYS A 95 1.11 5.93 8.73
CA LYS A 95 1.10 6.42 10.13
C LYS A 95 0.69 5.35 11.14
N ALA A 96 -0.08 4.36 10.71
CA ALA A 96 -0.46 3.21 11.53
C ALA A 96 0.71 2.26 11.82
N VAL A 97 1.79 2.33 11.02
CA VAL A 97 2.96 1.48 11.19
C VAL A 97 3.89 2.09 12.22
N VAL A 98 4.04 1.40 13.35
CA VAL A 98 5.00 1.72 14.40
C VAL A 98 6.36 1.12 14.04
N PRO A 99 7.42 1.93 13.87
CA PRO A 99 8.76 1.43 13.60
C PRO A 99 9.32 0.68 14.82
N TYR A 100 9.96 -0.46 14.55
CA TYR A 100 10.77 -1.18 15.51
C TYR A 100 12.16 -0.54 15.57
N CYS A 101 12.49 0.04 16.72
CA CYS A 101 13.82 0.60 16.99
C CYS A 101 14.51 -0.30 18.03
N GLY A 102 15.57 -1.00 17.62
CA GLY A 102 16.47 -1.68 18.54
C GLY A 102 17.44 -0.69 19.17
N VAL A 103 17.91 -0.99 20.39
CA VAL A 103 19.05 -0.29 21.00
C VAL A 103 20.32 -0.97 20.48
N ILE A 104 21.30 -0.17 20.04
CA ILE A 104 22.65 -0.64 19.67
C ILE A 104 23.46 -0.93 20.93
#